data_AF-A0A920NT43-F1
#
_entry.id   AF-A0A920NT43-F1
#
_cell.length_a   1.000
_cell.length_b   1.000
_cell.length_c   1.000
_cell.angle_alpha   90.00
_cell.angle_beta   90.00
_cell.angle_gamma   90.00
#
_symmetry.space_group_name_H-M   'P 1'
#
loop_
_entity.id
_entity.type
_entity.pdbx_description
1 polymer ?
#
loop_
_entity_poly.entity_id
_entity_poly.type
_entity_poly.pdbx_seq_one_letter_code
_entity_poly.pdbx_strand_id
1 'polypeptide(L)'
;MKFSCFSIILLTGTLLTAEYPGDDVVWKAVRAFYNYETGQAITILNNARLDYPENPTVHLTWAAARWLHSQAHDPLDVTWHMLNEDIETIIPIYNELVERFPDDPNYKLYLGSSIGLKARVYLGKKSG
;
A
#
# COMPACT_ATOMS: atom_id res chain seq x y z
N MET A 1 -48.32 -3.62 -36.09
CA MET A 1 -46.92 -3.85 -35.64
C MET A 1 -46.73 -3.10 -34.32
N LYS A 2 -46.46 -3.81 -33.23
CA LYS A 2 -46.30 -3.22 -31.88
C LYS A 2 -44.82 -2.87 -31.69
N PHE A 3 -44.49 -1.58 -31.61
CA PHE A 3 -43.16 -1.14 -31.21
C PHE A 3 -43.11 -1.12 -29.68
N SER A 4 -42.42 -2.09 -29.09
CA SER A 4 -42.15 -2.13 -27.66
C SER A 4 -40.93 -1.26 -27.38
N CYS A 5 -41.12 -0.16 -26.65
CA CYS A 5 -40.05 0.75 -26.24
C CYS A 5 -39.26 0.09 -25.09
N PHE A 6 -38.08 -0.45 -25.39
CA PHE A 6 -37.14 -0.93 -24.37
C PHE A 6 -36.41 0.28 -23.78
N SER A 7 -36.78 0.71 -22.58
CA SER A 7 -36.01 1.69 -21.82
C SER A 7 -34.74 1.02 -21.28
N ILE A 8 -33.59 1.32 -21.89
CA ILE A 8 -32.28 0.96 -21.36
C ILE A 8 -31.95 1.97 -20.25
N ILE A 9 -32.02 1.52 -18.99
CA ILE A 9 -31.52 2.28 -17.85
C ILE A 9 -29.99 2.11 -17.82
N LEU A 10 -29.25 3.15 -18.22
CA LEU A 10 -27.79 3.19 -18.12
C LEU A 10 -27.42 3.59 -16.68
N LEU A 11 -27.09 2.61 -15.84
CA LEU A 11 -26.58 2.85 -14.49
C LEU A 11 -25.09 3.24 -14.60
N THR A 12 -24.79 4.52 -14.78
CA THR A 12 -23.42 5.02 -14.67
C THR A 12 -23.05 5.13 -13.19
N GLY A 13 -22.45 4.08 -12.64
CA GLY A 13 -21.85 4.13 -11.31
C GLY A 13 -20.62 5.03 -11.35
N THR A 14 -20.68 6.20 -10.72
CA THR A 14 -19.48 7.00 -10.45
C THR A 14 -18.70 6.29 -9.35
N LEU A 15 -17.57 5.68 -9.71
CA LEU A 15 -16.58 5.26 -8.72
C LEU A 15 -16.02 6.52 -8.08
N LEU A 16 -16.46 6.83 -6.85
CA LEU A 16 -15.81 7.86 -6.04
C LEU A 16 -14.43 7.34 -5.66
N THR A 17 -13.38 7.82 -6.32
CA THR A 17 -12.01 7.63 -5.86
C THR A 17 -11.80 8.60 -4.69
N ALA A 18 -11.56 8.05 -3.50
CA ALA A 18 -11.13 8.88 -2.37
C ALA A 18 -9.72 9.41 -2.68
N GLU A 19 -9.58 10.74 -2.72
CA GLU A 19 -8.30 11.43 -2.86
C GLU A 19 -7.77 11.77 -1.47
N TYR A 20 -6.51 11.41 -1.20
CA TYR A 20 -5.85 11.66 0.07
C TYR A 20 -4.75 12.71 -0.07
N PRO A 21 -4.49 13.53 0.97
CA PRO A 21 -3.30 14.36 1.00
C PRO A 21 -2.04 13.56 0.65
N GLY A 22 -1.23 14.10 -0.25
CA GLY A 22 0.02 13.49 -0.70
C GLY A 22 -0.12 12.41 -1.78
N ASP A 23 -1.33 12.15 -2.31
CA ASP A 23 -1.53 11.15 -3.36
C ASP A 23 -0.64 11.39 -4.59
N ASP A 24 -0.46 12.64 -5.01
CA ASP A 24 0.42 12.99 -6.13
C ASP A 24 1.89 12.57 -5.90
N VAL A 25 2.39 12.79 -4.68
CA VAL A 25 3.73 12.40 -4.24
C VAL A 25 3.84 10.88 -4.14
N VAL A 26 2.85 10.22 -3.51
CA VAL A 26 2.81 8.76 -3.37
C VAL A 26 2.75 8.10 -4.75
N TRP A 27 1.92 8.59 -5.67
CA TRP A 27 1.82 8.08 -7.04
C TRP A 27 3.09 8.30 -7.85
N LYS A 28 3.86 9.36 -7.58
CA LYS A 28 5.20 9.50 -8.15
C LYS A 28 6.13 8.38 -7.67
N ALA A 29 6.12 8.06 -6.37
CA ALA A 29 6.91 6.96 -5.84
C ALA A 29 6.43 5.59 -6.35
N VAL A 30 5.12 5.37 -6.46
CA VAL A 30 4.54 4.14 -7.02
C VAL A 30 4.99 3.94 -8.46
N ARG A 31 5.00 5.00 -9.29
CA ARG A 31 5.52 4.91 -10.66
C ARG A 31 7.01 4.53 -10.70
N ALA A 32 7.85 5.14 -9.86
CA ALA A 32 9.26 4.77 -9.74
C ALA A 32 9.41 3.29 -9.29
N PHE A 33 8.60 2.86 -8.31
CA PHE A 33 8.58 1.48 -7.82
C PHE A 33 8.24 0.47 -8.92
N TYR A 34 7.19 0.71 -9.71
CA TYR A 34 6.81 -0.16 -10.84
C TYR A 34 7.83 -0.15 -11.98
N ASN A 35 8.61 0.93 -12.12
CA ASN A 35 9.72 1.02 -13.07
C ASN A 35 11.03 0.39 -12.54
N TYR A 36 10.99 -0.30 -11.38
CA TYR A 36 12.15 -0.87 -10.69
C TYR A 36 13.20 0.16 -10.24
N GLU A 37 12.86 1.45 -10.24
CA GLU A 37 13.66 2.56 -9.70
C GLU A 37 13.51 2.63 -8.16
N THR A 38 13.74 1.50 -7.50
CA THR A 38 13.38 1.28 -6.09
C THR A 38 14.07 2.24 -5.12
N GLY A 39 15.34 2.61 -5.36
CA GLY A 39 16.04 3.61 -4.54
C GLY A 39 15.39 5.00 -4.61
N GLN A 40 14.88 5.39 -5.79
CA GLN A 40 14.16 6.66 -5.96
C GLN A 40 12.80 6.59 -5.27
N ALA A 41 12.06 5.49 -5.43
CA ALA A 41 10.80 5.27 -4.75
C ALA A 41 10.95 5.39 -3.22
N ILE A 42 11.96 4.73 -2.64
CA ILE A 42 12.27 4.78 -1.21
C ILE A 42 12.57 6.22 -0.77
N THR A 43 13.39 6.96 -1.53
CA THR A 43 13.73 8.35 -1.22
C THR A 43 12.48 9.23 -1.14
N ILE A 44 11.57 9.11 -2.11
CA ILE A 44 10.32 9.86 -2.12
C ILE A 44 9.44 9.45 -0.93
N LEU A 45 9.30 8.14 -0.68
CA LEU A 45 8.43 7.61 0.37
C LEU A 45 8.95 7.92 1.78
N ASN A 46 10.26 8.01 2.00
CA ASN A 46 10.83 8.43 3.27
C ASN A 46 10.31 9.81 3.68
N ASN A 47 10.23 10.76 2.74
CA ASN A 47 9.71 12.09 3.00
C ASN A 47 8.18 12.07 3.07
N ALA A 48 7.51 11.40 2.12
CA ALA A 48 6.05 11.37 2.04
C ALA A 48 5.40 10.80 3.31
N ARG A 49 6.04 9.84 3.98
CA ARG A 49 5.54 9.29 5.26
C ARG A 49 5.57 10.29 6.41
N LEU A 50 6.47 11.26 6.37
CA LEU A 50 6.58 12.32 7.37
C LEU A 50 5.60 13.45 7.06
N ASP A 51 5.48 13.81 5.78
CA ASP A 51 4.65 14.91 5.32
C ASP A 51 3.15 14.53 5.28
N TYR A 52 2.85 13.26 4.96
CA TYR A 52 1.50 12.71 4.78
C TYR A 52 1.31 11.38 5.53
N PRO A 53 1.49 11.32 6.86
CA PRO A 53 1.40 10.08 7.63
C PRO A 53 -0.01 9.46 7.64
N GLU A 54 -1.04 10.21 7.22
CA GLU A 54 -2.41 9.71 7.11
C GLU A 54 -2.73 9.18 5.72
N ASN A 55 -1.83 9.30 4.73
CA ASN A 55 -2.10 8.72 3.43
C ASN A 55 -2.13 7.17 3.57
N PRO A 56 -3.24 6.49 3.24
CA PRO A 56 -3.38 5.06 3.52
C PRO A 56 -2.36 4.21 2.75
N THR A 57 -1.90 4.69 1.60
CA THR A 57 -1.01 3.96 0.70
C THR A 57 0.47 4.08 1.11
N VAL A 58 0.87 5.21 1.72
CA VAL A 58 2.28 5.61 1.84
C VAL A 58 3.13 4.61 2.64
N HIS A 59 2.61 4.06 3.73
CA HIS A 59 3.37 3.23 4.65
C HIS A 59 3.66 1.83 4.07
N LEU A 60 2.64 1.16 3.53
CA LEU A 60 2.83 -0.16 2.94
C LEU A 60 3.63 -0.08 1.64
N THR A 61 3.41 0.95 0.80
CA THR A 61 4.23 1.13 -0.41
C THR A 61 5.69 1.37 -0.07
N TRP A 62 5.99 2.10 1.00
CA TRP A 62 7.36 2.25 1.49
C TRP A 62 8.00 0.91 1.88
N ALA A 63 7.31 0.11 2.70
CA ALA A 63 7.81 -1.22 3.09
C ALA A 63 8.01 -2.13 1.87
N ALA A 64 7.09 -2.11 0.91
CA ALA A 64 7.21 -2.87 -0.33
C ALA A 64 8.40 -2.40 -1.19
N ALA A 65 8.63 -1.09 -1.30
CA ALA A 65 9.75 -0.53 -2.04
C ALA A 65 11.10 -0.91 -1.41
N ARG A 66 11.21 -0.80 -0.08
CA ARG A 66 12.40 -1.25 0.68
C ARG A 66 12.65 -2.74 0.50
N TRP A 67 11.62 -3.56 0.62
CA TRP A 67 11.75 -5.01 0.45
C TRP A 67 12.18 -5.40 -0.96
N LEU A 68 11.59 -4.80 -2.01
CA LEU A 68 12.00 -5.07 -3.39
C LEU A 68 13.44 -4.61 -3.66
N HIS A 69 13.82 -3.46 -3.08
CA HIS A 69 15.21 -3.00 -3.17
C HIS A 69 16.17 -4.00 -2.53
N SER A 70 15.87 -4.46 -1.31
CA SER A 70 16.72 -5.42 -0.60
C SER A 70 16.85 -6.74 -1.34
N GLN A 71 15.75 -7.27 -1.89
CA GLN A 71 15.79 -8.50 -2.71
C GLN A 71 16.76 -8.43 -3.88
N ALA A 72 17.02 -7.23 -4.42
CA ALA A 72 17.94 -7.05 -5.54
C ALA A 72 19.39 -6.81 -5.13
N HIS A 73 19.66 -6.46 -3.86
CA HIS A 73 20.98 -5.97 -3.42
C HIS A 73 21.56 -6.71 -2.21
N ASP A 74 20.73 -7.37 -1.40
CA ASP A 74 21.11 -7.93 -0.12
C ASP A 74 20.94 -9.45 -0.07
N PRO A 75 21.65 -10.14 0.84
CA PRO A 75 21.36 -11.52 1.19
C PRO A 75 19.91 -11.74 1.67
N LEU A 76 19.45 -12.98 1.55
CA LEU A 76 18.06 -13.35 1.86
C LEU A 76 17.69 -13.10 3.33
N ASP A 77 18.58 -13.39 4.27
CA ASP A 77 18.37 -13.16 5.70
C ASP A 77 18.23 -11.67 6.03
N VAL A 78 19.05 -10.81 5.39
CA VAL A 78 18.96 -9.35 5.50
C VAL A 78 17.63 -8.84 4.94
N THR A 79 17.25 -9.33 3.76
CA THR A 79 15.95 -9.01 3.13
C THR A 79 14.78 -9.34 4.06
N TRP A 80 14.80 -10.52 4.69
CA TRP A 80 13.73 -10.93 5.62
C TRP A 80 13.72 -10.12 6.91
N HIS A 81 14.90 -9.81 7.46
CA HIS A 81 15.02 -8.99 8.66
C HIS A 81 14.43 -7.59 8.42
N MET A 82 14.85 -6.93 7.33
CA MET A 82 14.37 -5.61 6.94
C MET A 82 12.85 -5.60 6.79
N LEU A 83 12.29 -6.56 6.02
CA LEU A 83 10.84 -6.61 5.83
C LEU A 83 10.09 -6.81 7.14
N ASN A 84 10.61 -7.63 8.07
CA ASN A 84 9.97 -7.81 9.37
C ASN A 84 9.97 -6.52 10.20
N GLU A 85 11.09 -5.80 10.24
CA GLU A 85 11.20 -4.50 10.92
C GLU A 85 10.27 -3.45 10.32
N ASP A 86 10.18 -3.39 8.99
CA ASP A 86 9.30 -2.47 8.27
C ASP A 86 7.82 -2.77 8.60
N ILE A 87 7.42 -4.05 8.61
CA ILE A 87 6.07 -4.48 8.98
C ILE A 87 5.76 -4.14 10.44
N GLU A 88 6.68 -4.41 11.36
CA GLU A 88 6.53 -4.07 12.78
C GLU A 88 6.44 -2.56 13.01
N THR A 89 7.03 -1.77 12.12
CA THR A 89 6.91 -0.31 12.11
C THR A 89 5.54 0.17 11.63
N ILE A 90 5.00 -0.40 10.54
CA ILE A 90 3.79 0.14 9.90
C ILE A 90 2.47 -0.38 10.50
N ILE A 91 2.45 -1.59 11.09
CA ILE A 91 1.21 -2.14 11.68
C ILE A 91 0.65 -1.24 12.79
N PRO A 92 1.44 -0.75 13.76
CA PRO A 92 0.95 0.17 14.78
C PRO A 92 0.35 1.45 14.19
N ILE A 93 0.96 2.00 13.14
CA ILE A 93 0.46 3.20 12.44
C ILE A 93 -0.92 2.91 11.84
N TYR A 94 -1.07 1.78 11.15
CA TYR A 94 -2.37 1.42 10.57
C TYR A 94 -3.44 1.11 11.62
N ASN A 95 -3.08 0.56 12.78
CA ASN A 95 -4.02 0.41 13.89
C ASN A 95 -4.52 1.78 14.37
N GLU A 96 -3.63 2.75 14.57
CA GLU A 96 -3.99 4.12 14.96
C GLU A 96 -4.92 4.78 13.91
N LEU A 97 -4.61 4.62 12.62
CA LEU A 97 -5.43 5.17 11.55
C LEU A 97 -6.82 4.53 11.48
N VAL A 98 -6.93 3.21 11.70
CA VAL A 98 -8.23 2.51 11.79
C VAL A 98 -9.04 2.99 12.98
N GLU A 99 -8.40 3.24 14.13
CA GLU A 99 -9.07 3.79 15.31
C GLU A 99 -9.55 5.24 15.10
N ARG A 100 -8.71 6.06 14.46
CA ARG A 100 -9.02 7.49 14.22
C ARG A 100 -10.03 7.71 13.10
N PHE A 101 -10.03 6.84 12.08
CA PHE A 101 -10.88 6.94 10.90
C PHE A 101 -11.64 5.62 10.63
N PRO A 102 -12.56 5.21 11.53
CA PRO A 102 -13.19 3.89 11.48
C PRO A 102 -14.09 3.66 10.26
N ASP A 103 -14.58 4.73 9.64
CA ASP A 103 -15.46 4.71 8.46
C ASP A 103 -14.69 4.68 7.14
N ASP A 104 -13.38 4.91 7.16
CA ASP A 104 -12.55 4.81 5.97
C ASP A 104 -12.07 3.35 5.77
N PRO A 105 -12.54 2.67 4.72
CA PRO A 105 -12.19 1.27 4.47
C PRO A 105 -10.73 1.08 4.06
N ASN A 106 -10.04 2.11 3.55
CA ASN A 106 -8.68 1.98 3.04
C ASN A 106 -7.70 1.67 4.17
N TYR A 107 -7.84 2.27 5.35
CA TYR A 107 -6.95 1.94 6.47
C TYR A 107 -7.08 0.47 6.90
N LYS A 108 -8.30 -0.09 6.90
CA LYS A 108 -8.53 -1.52 7.18
C LYS A 108 -7.93 -2.41 6.09
N LEU A 109 -8.05 -2.00 4.82
CA LEU A 109 -7.45 -2.69 3.69
C LEU A 109 -5.92 -2.76 3.83
N TYR A 110 -5.26 -1.64 4.12
CA TYR A 110 -3.81 -1.59 4.25
C TYR A 110 -3.29 -2.25 5.54
N LEU A 111 -4.05 -2.18 6.65
CA LEU A 111 -3.78 -2.97 7.85
C LEU A 111 -3.83 -4.48 7.54
N GLY A 112 -4.92 -4.94 6.90
CA GLY A 112 -5.10 -6.33 6.52
C GLY A 112 -3.99 -6.81 5.57
N SER A 113 -3.61 -5.98 4.60
CA SER A 113 -2.49 -6.24 3.68
C SER A 113 -1.17 -6.40 4.42
N SER A 114 -0.89 -5.52 5.39
CA SER A 114 0.33 -5.57 6.21
C SER A 114 0.40 -6.84 7.08
N ILE A 115 -0.72 -7.22 7.72
CA ILE A 115 -0.83 -8.47 8.50
C ILE A 115 -0.66 -9.70 7.59
N GLY A 116 -1.30 -9.69 6.42
CA GLY A 116 -1.19 -10.76 5.44
C GLY A 116 0.25 -10.95 4.95
N LEU A 117 0.98 -9.86 4.72
CA LEU A 117 2.40 -9.89 4.39
C LEU A 117 3.23 -10.45 5.55
N LYS A 118 2.97 -10.01 6.79
CA LYS A 118 3.63 -10.54 8.00
C LYS A 118 3.49 -12.06 8.12
N ALA A 119 2.28 -12.57 7.91
CA ALA A 119 2.01 -14.01 7.95
C ALA A 119 2.82 -14.78 6.89
N ARG A 120 2.95 -14.23 5.67
CA ARG A 120 3.77 -14.83 4.60
C ARG A 120 5.25 -14.86 4.95
N VAL A 121 5.77 -13.79 5.57
CA VAL A 121 7.17 -13.74 6.05
C VAL A 121 7.44 -14.87 7.03
N TYR A 122 6.57 -15.07 8.03
CA TYR A 122 6.76 -16.15 9.00
C TYR A 122 6.70 -17.55 8.37
N LEU A 123 5.77 -17.78 7.43
CA LEU A 123 5.65 -19.05 6.73
C LEU A 123 6.87 -19.33 5.83
N GLY A 124 7.39 -18.29 5.16
CA GLY A 124 8.61 -18.36 4.36
C GLY A 124 9.82 -18.75 5.21
N LYS A 125 10.01 -18.11 6.37
CA LYS A 125 11.11 -18.42 7.30
C LYS A 125 11.04 -19.82 7.91
N LYS A 126 9.84 -20.38 8.11
CA LYS A 126 9.66 -21.73 8.66
C LYS A 126 10.04 -22.84 7.67
N SER A 127 9.98 -22.54 6.37
CA SER A 127 10.12 -23.52 5.30
C SER A 127 11.50 -23.53 4.64
N GLY A 128 12.38 -22.60 5.03
CA GLY A 128 13.73 -22.43 4.50
C GLY A 128 14.83 -22.77 5.50
#